data_AF-A0A4Z2CAE1-F1
#
_entry.id   AF-A0A4Z2CAE1-F1
#
_cell.length_a   1.000
_cell.length_b   1.000
_cell.length_c   1.000
_cell.angle_alpha   90.00
_cell.angle_beta   90.00
_cell.angle_gamma   90.00
#
_symmetry.space_group_name_H-M   'P 1'
#
loop_
_entity.id
_entity.type
_entity.pdbx_description
1 polymer ?
#
loop_
_entity_poly.entity_id
_entity_poly.type
_entity_poly.pdbx_seq_one_letter_code
_entity_poly.pdbx_strand_id
1 'polypeptide(L)'
;MDAVNAFNMELFSMIDMKPPISRAKMMSVTKAAIKAIKLYKHVVQIVEKFIKKCKPELKVPGLYVIDSIVRQSRHQFGVDKDVFGPRFLKNFTETFQNLYHCQGEDKTKIVRVLNLWQKNGVFDTNILQSLVDMANGNISPNIA
;
A
#
# COMPACT_ATOMS: atom_id res chain seq x y z
N MET A 1 -20.36 7.74 6.08
CA MET A 1 -19.62 7.81 4.80
C MET A 1 -18.52 8.88 4.86
N ASP A 2 -18.73 9.96 5.61
CA ASP A 2 -17.88 11.15 5.62
C ASP A 2 -16.40 10.90 5.91
N ALA A 3 -16.07 10.00 6.85
CA ALA A 3 -14.69 9.64 7.13
C ALA A 3 -13.97 8.99 5.92
N VAL A 4 -14.70 8.18 5.13
CA VAL A 4 -14.17 7.57 3.90
C VAL A 4 -14.02 8.62 2.81
N ASN A 5 -14.95 9.56 2.69
CA ASN A 5 -14.85 10.67 1.74
C ASN A 5 -13.65 11.57 2.07
N ALA A 6 -13.43 11.89 3.35
CA ALA A 6 -12.27 12.64 3.81
C ALA A 6 -10.97 11.89 3.49
N PHE A 7 -10.91 10.58 3.75
CA PHE A 7 -9.76 9.77 3.35
C PHE A 7 -9.52 9.79 1.84
N ASN A 8 -10.58 9.65 1.04
CA ASN A 8 -10.49 9.68 -0.41
C ASN A 8 -9.92 11.02 -0.92
N MET A 9 -10.43 12.15 -0.43
CA MET A 9 -9.91 13.47 -0.78
C MET A 9 -8.45 13.65 -0.36
N GLU A 10 -8.10 13.18 0.83
CA GLU A 10 -6.75 13.28 1.37
C GLU A 10 -5.74 12.44 0.57
N LEU A 11 -6.12 11.24 0.16
CA LEU A 11 -5.29 10.38 -0.69
C LEU A 11 -5.16 10.95 -2.11
N PHE A 12 -6.26 11.33 -2.74
CA PHE A 12 -6.26 11.77 -4.14
C PHE A 12 -5.62 13.14 -4.33
N SER A 13 -5.52 13.97 -3.29
CA SER A 13 -4.71 15.21 -3.35
C SER A 13 -3.20 14.94 -3.47
N MET A 14 -2.74 13.69 -3.39
CA MET A 14 -1.37 13.32 -3.77
C MET A 14 -1.14 13.26 -5.30
N ILE A 15 -2.20 13.22 -6.13
CA ILE A 15 -2.07 13.05 -7.59
C ILE A 15 -1.28 14.17 -8.25
N ASP A 16 -1.46 15.41 -7.77
CA ASP A 16 -0.81 16.59 -8.32
C ASP A 16 0.51 16.94 -7.60
N MET A 17 0.89 16.15 -6.59
CA MET A 17 2.12 16.37 -5.84
C MET A 17 3.29 15.68 -6.55
N LYS A 18 4.34 16.44 -6.85
CA LYS A 18 5.59 15.88 -7.36
C LYS A 18 6.31 15.12 -6.22
N PRO A 19 6.65 13.83 -6.39
CA PRO A 19 7.47 13.11 -5.42
C PRO A 19 8.82 13.82 -5.17
N PRO A 20 9.39 13.73 -3.95
CA PRO A 20 8.94 12.90 -2.83
C PRO A 20 7.75 13.50 -2.07
N ILE A 21 6.81 12.64 -1.67
CA ILE A 21 5.68 13.04 -0.84
C ILE A 21 6.17 13.32 0.58
N SER A 22 5.77 14.46 1.13
CA SER A 22 6.24 14.89 2.45
C SER A 22 5.77 13.95 3.55
N ARG A 23 6.57 13.83 4.63
CA ARG A 23 6.18 13.07 5.82
C ARG A 23 4.86 13.56 6.41
N ALA A 24 4.65 14.88 6.45
CA ALA A 24 3.43 15.48 6.95
C ALA A 24 2.21 15.00 6.13
N LYS A 25 2.32 14.95 4.79
CA LYS A 25 1.26 14.44 3.92
C LYS A 25 1.01 12.96 4.12
N MET A 26 2.06 12.15 4.27
CA MET A 26 1.89 10.72 4.56
C MET A 26 1.15 10.49 5.89
N MET A 27 1.48 11.29 6.91
CA MET A 27 0.82 11.23 8.21
C MET A 27 -0.65 11.69 8.14
N SER A 28 -0.98 12.73 7.37
CA SER A 28 -2.37 13.18 7.22
C SER A 28 -3.24 12.12 6.53
N VAL A 29 -2.75 11.50 5.46
CA VAL A 29 -3.42 10.37 4.77
C VAL A 29 -3.64 9.21 5.73
N THR A 30 -2.61 8.83 6.48
CA THR A 30 -2.68 7.74 7.46
C THR A 30 -3.71 8.04 8.55
N LYS A 31 -3.69 9.25 9.11
CA LYS A 31 -4.66 9.68 10.13
C LYS A 31 -6.09 9.63 9.60
N ALA A 32 -6.32 10.03 8.35
CA ALA A 32 -7.63 9.93 7.73
C ALA A 32 -8.09 8.47 7.55
N ALA A 33 -7.20 7.57 7.15
CA ALA A 33 -7.48 6.14 7.04
C ALA A 33 -7.87 5.52 8.39
N ILE A 34 -7.11 5.82 9.45
CA ILE A 34 -7.39 5.31 10.80
C ILE A 34 -8.71 5.84 11.35
N LYS A 35 -9.04 7.12 11.12
CA LYS A 35 -10.37 7.66 11.46
C LYS A 35 -11.51 6.93 10.74
N ALA A 36 -11.26 6.40 9.55
CA ALA A 36 -12.22 5.66 8.74
C ALA A 36 -12.20 4.12 8.99
N ILE A 37 -11.54 3.63 10.06
CA ILE A 37 -11.33 2.20 10.32
C ILE A 37 -12.63 1.36 10.35
N LYS A 38 -13.76 1.92 10.82
CA LYS A 38 -15.05 1.21 10.81
C LYS A 38 -15.49 0.79 9.39
N LEU A 39 -14.97 1.46 8.36
CA LEU A 39 -15.21 1.20 6.94
C LEU A 39 -13.90 0.81 6.23
N TYR A 40 -12.99 0.11 6.90
CA TYR A 40 -11.65 -0.25 6.39
C TYR A 40 -11.67 -0.90 5.00
N LYS A 41 -12.71 -1.67 4.67
CA LYS A 41 -12.86 -2.28 3.32
C LYS A 41 -12.88 -1.22 2.22
N HIS A 42 -13.58 -0.11 2.43
CA HIS A 42 -13.61 1.01 1.49
C HIS A 42 -12.27 1.74 1.43
N VAL A 43 -11.62 1.95 2.58
CA VAL A 43 -10.27 2.55 2.63
C VAL A 43 -9.29 1.73 1.80
N VAL A 44 -9.25 0.41 1.99
CA VAL A 44 -8.39 -0.50 1.20
C VAL A 44 -8.72 -0.43 -0.28
N GLN A 45 -10.01 -0.53 -0.65
CA GLN A 45 -10.44 -0.43 -2.05
C GLN A 45 -10.01 0.89 -2.71
N ILE A 46 -10.08 1.99 -1.97
CA ILE A 46 -9.65 3.33 -2.44
C ILE A 46 -8.13 3.36 -2.68
N VAL A 47 -7.32 2.78 -1.78
CA VAL A 47 -5.86 2.67 -1.95
C VAL A 47 -5.51 1.80 -3.15
N GLU A 48 -6.13 0.62 -3.28
CA GLU A 48 -5.93 -0.28 -4.43
C GLU A 48 -6.28 0.42 -5.74
N LYS A 49 -7.41 1.15 -5.77
CA LYS A 49 -7.84 1.95 -6.93
C LYS A 49 -6.87 3.09 -7.24
N PHE A 50 -6.35 3.78 -6.24
CA PHE A 50 -5.33 4.81 -6.40
C PHE A 50 -4.08 4.22 -7.05
N ILE A 51 -3.55 3.11 -6.51
CA ILE A 51 -2.36 2.42 -7.05
C ILE A 51 -2.59 1.96 -8.48
N LYS A 52 -3.76 1.40 -8.80
CA LYS A 52 -4.11 0.94 -10.14
C LYS A 52 -4.11 2.08 -11.17
N LYS A 53 -4.59 3.27 -10.80
CA LYS A 53 -4.80 4.39 -11.72
C LYS A 53 -3.72 5.47 -11.71
N CYS A 54 -2.90 5.56 -10.67
CA CYS A 54 -1.92 6.62 -10.54
C CYS A 54 -0.76 6.47 -11.55
N LYS A 55 -0.08 7.59 -11.81
CA LYS A 55 1.12 7.64 -12.66
C LYS A 55 2.25 6.77 -12.08
N PRO A 56 3.20 6.30 -12.90
CA PRO A 56 4.34 5.50 -12.44
C PRO A 56 5.11 6.11 -11.26
N GLU A 57 5.26 7.43 -11.23
CA GLU A 57 5.96 8.19 -10.16
C GLU A 57 5.25 8.13 -8.79
N LEU A 58 3.95 7.78 -8.76
CA LEU A 58 3.15 7.68 -7.53
C LEU A 58 2.97 6.24 -7.02
N LYS A 59 3.58 5.24 -7.69
CA LYS A 59 3.49 3.83 -7.27
C LYS A 59 4.17 3.61 -5.92
N VAL A 60 5.40 4.09 -5.75
CA VAL A 60 6.12 4.01 -4.47
C VAL A 60 5.41 4.79 -3.36
N PRO A 61 4.94 6.03 -3.58
CA PRO A 61 4.05 6.70 -2.62
C PRO A 61 2.80 5.90 -2.25
N GLY A 62 2.14 5.25 -3.22
CA GLY A 62 0.98 4.38 -2.95
C GLY A 62 1.33 3.19 -2.05
N LEU A 63 2.48 2.56 -2.26
CA LEU A 63 2.99 1.51 -1.37
C LEU A 63 3.28 2.05 0.03
N TYR A 64 3.84 3.25 0.15
CA TYR A 64 4.09 3.88 1.45
C TYR A 64 2.79 4.21 2.19
N VAL A 65 1.69 4.47 1.49
CA VAL A 65 0.36 4.62 2.11
C VAL A 65 -0.10 3.31 2.73
N ILE A 66 -0.02 2.18 2.01
CA ILE A 66 -0.35 0.84 2.55
C ILE A 66 0.45 0.59 3.83
N ASP A 67 1.77 0.75 3.71
CA ASP A 67 2.72 0.54 4.77
C ASP A 67 2.40 1.39 6.02
N SER A 68 2.21 2.69 5.84
CA SER A 68 1.94 3.62 6.93
C SER A 68 0.60 3.31 7.63
N ILE A 69 -0.44 2.94 6.87
CA ILE A 69 -1.74 2.54 7.43
C ILE A 69 -1.61 1.26 8.26
N VAL A 70 -0.98 0.22 7.73
CA VAL A 70 -0.81 -1.08 8.42
C VAL A 70 0.02 -0.90 9.69
N ARG A 71 1.15 -0.18 9.61
CA ARG A 71 1.97 0.10 10.78
C ARG A 71 1.22 0.89 11.85
N GLN A 72 0.50 1.94 11.46
CA GLN A 72 -0.24 2.77 12.41
C GLN A 72 -1.38 1.99 13.06
N SER A 73 -2.09 1.16 12.30
CA SER A 73 -3.16 0.30 12.81
C SER A 73 -2.63 -0.68 13.86
N ARG A 74 -1.55 -1.41 13.53
CA ARG A 74 -0.90 -2.36 14.45
C ARG A 74 -0.37 -1.66 15.70
N HIS A 75 0.22 -0.48 15.55
CA HIS A 75 0.73 0.29 16.68
C HIS A 75 -0.39 0.75 17.62
N GLN A 76 -1.51 1.24 17.07
CA GLN A 76 -2.60 1.81 17.85
C GLN A 76 -3.53 0.76 18.46
N PHE A 77 -3.77 -0.36 17.77
CA PHE A 77 -4.76 -1.35 18.17
C PHE A 77 -4.16 -2.71 18.58
N GLY A 78 -2.87 -2.93 18.32
CA GLY A 78 -2.21 -4.22 18.46
C GLY A 78 -2.27 -5.04 17.16
N VAL A 79 -1.32 -5.97 17.02
CA VAL A 79 -1.15 -6.80 15.81
C VAL A 79 -2.42 -7.61 15.49
N ASP A 80 -3.01 -8.24 16.50
CA ASP A 80 -4.17 -9.15 16.32
C ASP A 80 -5.47 -8.41 15.98
N LYS A 81 -5.50 -7.08 16.18
CA LYS A 81 -6.68 -6.25 15.90
C LYS A 81 -6.55 -5.45 14.61
N ASP A 82 -5.43 -5.59 13.89
CA ASP A 82 -5.28 -4.93 12.60
C ASP A 82 -6.25 -5.50 11.56
N VAL A 83 -7.07 -4.62 11.01
CA VAL A 83 -8.04 -4.96 9.95
C VAL A 83 -7.51 -4.66 8.55
N PHE A 84 -6.48 -3.83 8.43
CA PHE A 84 -5.98 -3.37 7.13
C PHE A 84 -5.07 -4.40 6.48
N GLY A 85 -4.09 -4.93 7.22
CA GLY A 85 -3.16 -5.93 6.72
C GLY A 85 -3.87 -7.15 6.11
N PRO A 86 -4.72 -7.86 6.88
CA PRO A 86 -5.49 -8.99 6.35
C PRO A 86 -6.39 -8.64 5.16
N ARG A 87 -6.84 -7.37 5.07
CA ARG A 87 -7.69 -6.93 3.97
C ARG A 87 -6.90 -6.66 2.69
N PHE A 88 -5.73 -6.03 2.78
CA PHE A 88 -4.83 -5.85 1.63
C PHE A 88 -4.34 -7.19 1.06
N LEU A 89 -4.14 -8.20 1.93
CA LEU A 89 -3.74 -9.55 1.51
C LEU A 89 -4.72 -10.19 0.51
N LYS A 90 -6.00 -9.77 0.49
CA LYS A 90 -7.01 -10.33 -0.43
C LYS A 90 -6.71 -10.07 -1.91
N ASN A 91 -6.07 -8.94 -2.23
CA ASN A 91 -5.77 -8.52 -3.60
C ASN A 91 -4.27 -8.20 -3.77
N PHE A 92 -3.41 -8.79 -2.94
CA PHE A 92 -2.02 -8.33 -2.80
C PHE A 92 -1.21 -8.53 -4.08
N THR A 93 -1.39 -9.67 -4.74
CA THR A 93 -0.77 -9.98 -6.04
C THR A 93 -1.13 -8.94 -7.09
N GLU A 94 -2.43 -8.64 -7.29
CA GLU A 94 -2.86 -7.60 -8.26
C GLU A 94 -2.33 -6.22 -7.85
N THR A 95 -2.33 -5.89 -6.56
CA THR A 95 -1.81 -4.62 -6.06
C THR A 95 -0.32 -4.47 -6.41
N PHE A 96 0.48 -5.51 -6.22
CA PHE A 96 1.91 -5.49 -6.54
C PHE A 96 2.20 -5.53 -8.03
N GLN A 97 1.41 -6.25 -8.83
CA GLN A 97 1.47 -6.14 -10.29
C GLN A 97 1.29 -4.68 -10.71
N ASN A 98 0.30 -3.97 -10.16
CA ASN A 98 0.09 -2.55 -10.44
C ASN A 98 1.23 -1.65 -9.92
N LEU A 99 1.83 -1.97 -8.77
CA LEU A 99 2.98 -1.25 -8.21
C LEU A 99 4.24 -1.39 -9.07
N TYR A 100 4.48 -2.56 -9.65
CA TYR A 100 5.66 -2.80 -10.50
C TYR A 100 5.60 -2.12 -11.88
N HIS A 101 4.49 -1.47 -12.22
CA HIS A 101 4.42 -0.47 -13.30
C HIS A 101 5.00 0.90 -12.86
N CYS A 102 6.00 0.89 -11.96
CA CYS A 102 6.75 2.05 -11.51
C CYS A 102 7.91 2.37 -12.47
N GLN A 103 8.66 3.44 -12.20
CA GLN A 103 9.93 3.69 -12.90
C GLN A 103 10.96 2.61 -12.54
N GLY A 104 11.93 2.34 -13.42
CA GLY A 104 12.89 1.23 -13.24
C GLY A 104 13.68 1.32 -11.92
N GLU A 105 14.13 2.52 -11.56
CA GLU A 105 14.84 2.78 -10.30
C GLU A 105 13.99 2.58 -9.03
N ASP A 106 12.67 2.77 -9.15
CA ASP A 106 11.71 2.67 -8.04
C ASP A 106 11.45 1.23 -7.61
N LYS A 107 11.72 0.24 -8.47
CA LYS A 107 11.55 -1.18 -8.15
C LYS A 107 12.35 -1.58 -6.91
N THR A 108 13.57 -1.04 -6.75
CA THR A 108 14.42 -1.29 -5.59
C THR A 108 13.79 -0.77 -4.28
N LYS A 109 13.04 0.33 -4.35
CA LYS A 109 12.32 0.91 -3.20
C LYS A 109 11.14 0.01 -2.80
N ILE A 110 10.45 -0.59 -3.76
CA ILE A 110 9.37 -1.57 -3.51
C ILE A 110 9.93 -2.81 -2.81
N VAL A 111 11.00 -3.40 -3.36
CA VAL A 111 11.66 -4.58 -2.76
C VAL A 111 12.16 -4.27 -1.34
N ARG A 112 12.69 -3.06 -1.11
CA ARG A 112 13.10 -2.63 0.23
C ARG A 112 11.94 -2.63 1.23
N VAL A 113 10.73 -2.23 0.85
CA VAL A 113 9.56 -2.29 1.73
C VAL A 113 9.19 -3.74 2.04
N LEU A 114 9.19 -4.63 1.04
CA LEU A 114 8.94 -6.05 1.24
C LEU A 114 9.93 -6.68 2.23
N ASN A 115 11.23 -6.40 2.07
CA ASN A 115 12.26 -6.90 2.98
C ASN A 115 12.10 -6.36 4.41
N LEU A 116 11.65 -5.11 4.55
CA LEU A 116 11.32 -4.54 5.86
C LEU A 116 10.09 -5.20 6.48
N TRP A 117 9.07 -5.51 5.70
CA TRP A 117 7.90 -6.26 6.18
C TRP A 117 8.27 -7.66 6.63
N GLN A 118 9.15 -8.35 5.91
CA GLN A 118 9.63 -9.68 6.27
C GLN A 118 10.43 -9.61 7.57
N LYS A 119 11.43 -8.72 7.65
CA LYS A 119 12.28 -8.55 8.85
C LYS A 119 11.46 -8.24 10.10
N ASN A 120 10.37 -7.49 9.97
CA ASN A 120 9.53 -7.08 11.10
C ASN A 120 8.28 -7.97 11.30
N GLY A 121 8.14 -9.08 10.56
CA GLY A 121 6.99 -9.97 10.69
C GLY A 121 5.64 -9.28 10.44
N VAL A 122 5.59 -8.35 9.49
CA VAL A 122 4.36 -7.62 9.14
C VAL A 122 3.40 -8.53 8.37
N PHE A 123 3.95 -9.30 7.43
CA PHE A 123 3.23 -10.29 6.62
C PHE A 123 4.01 -11.60 6.56
N ASP A 124 3.32 -12.66 6.12
CA ASP A 124 3.91 -13.99 5.95
C ASP A 124 5.08 -13.97 4.96
N THR A 125 6.14 -14.72 5.29
CA THR A 125 7.38 -14.74 4.52
C THR A 125 7.17 -15.30 3.11
N ASN A 126 6.34 -16.33 2.93
CA ASN A 126 6.14 -16.96 1.62
C ASN A 126 5.40 -16.02 0.67
N ILE A 127 4.42 -15.28 1.20
CA ILE A 127 3.71 -14.23 0.45
C ILE A 127 4.69 -13.15 0.01
N LEU A 128 5.51 -12.64 0.93
CA LEU A 128 6.48 -11.58 0.61
C LEU A 128 7.53 -12.03 -0.41
N GLN A 129 8.03 -13.27 -0.29
CA GLN A 129 9.00 -13.81 -1.23
C GLN A 129 8.42 -13.90 -2.65
N SER A 130 7.17 -14.37 -2.78
CA SER A 130 6.49 -14.40 -4.09
C SER A 130 6.37 -13.00 -4.73
N LEU A 131 6.20 -11.96 -3.92
CA LEU A 131 6.18 -10.58 -4.40
C LEU A 131 7.56 -10.04 -4.77
N VAL A 132 8.62 -10.47 -4.09
CA VAL A 132 10.01 -10.16 -4.47
C VAL A 132 10.36 -10.86 -5.79
N ASP A 133 9.96 -12.11 -5.98
CA ASP A 133 10.20 -12.88 -7.20
C ASP A 133 9.48 -12.26 -8.41
N MET A 134 8.29 -11.69 -8.20
CA MET A 134 7.59 -10.87 -9.20
C MET A 134 8.43 -9.68 -9.67
N ALA A 135 9.23 -9.07 -8.78
CA ALA A 135 10.12 -7.98 -9.15
C ALA A 135 11.24 -8.45 -10.10
N ASN A 136 11.61 -9.72 -10.08
CA ASN A 136 12.68 -10.24 -10.93
C ASN A 136 12.18 -10.71 -12.30
N GLY A 137 10.87 -10.59 -12.57
CA GLY A 137 10.26 -11.06 -13.83
C GLY A 137 10.04 -12.57 -13.86
N ASN A 138 10.13 -13.25 -12.70
CA ASN A 138 10.03 -14.70 -12.60
C ASN A 138 8.58 -15.22 -12.56
N ILE A 139 7.59 -14.35 -12.77
CA ILE A 139 6.18 -14.73 -12.87
C ILE A 139 5.69 -14.39 -14.27
N SER A 140 5.77 -15.36 -15.17
CA SER A 140 4.98 -15.39 -16.39
C SER A 140 3.50 -15.36 -15.98
N PRO A 141 2.66 -14.46 -16.51
CA PRO A 141 1.23 -14.60 -16.35
C PRO A 141 0.85 -15.88 -17.07
N ASN A 142 0.58 -16.94 -16.31
CA ASN A 142 -0.05 -18.13 -16.84
C ASN A 142 -1.49 -17.70 -17.15
N ILE A 143 -1.71 -17.21 -18.36
CA ILE A 143 -3.04 -17.03 -18.94
C ILE A 143 -3.51 -18.45 -19.26
N ALA A 144 -4.32 -19.00 -18.37
CA ALA A 144 -5.24 -20.09 -18.70
C ALA A 144 -6.64 -19.48 -18.81
#